data_AF-A0A953SM88-F1
#
_entry.id   AF-A0A953SM88-F1
#
_cell.length_a   1.000
_cell.length_b   1.000
_cell.length_c   1.000
_cell.angle_alpha   90.00
_cell.angle_beta   90.00
_cell.angle_gamma   90.00
#
_symmetry.space_group_name_H-M   'P 1'
#
loop_
_entity.id
_entity.type
_entity.pdbx_description
1 polymer ?
#
loop_
_entity_poly.entity_id
_entity_poly.type
_entity_poly.pdbx_seq_one_letter_code
_entity_poly.pdbx_strand_id
1 'polypeptide(L)' 'MPGLPTVLVTDVVRSTRQGDSHGGAYLVNLATGGLERVLDWNTIDISWAGRGADRGLRGIAFLGEEILIAAADE' A
#
# COMPACT_ATOMS: atom_id res chain seq x y z
N MET A 1 -0.85 -25.23 17.66
CA MET A 1 -0.11 -24.05 17.20
C MET A 1 -1.12 -23.08 16.60
N PRO A 2 -1.04 -21.76 16.87
CA PRO A 2 -1.88 -20.82 16.13
C PRO A 2 -1.52 -20.89 14.64
N GLY A 3 -2.52 -20.77 13.76
CA GLY A 3 -2.29 -20.69 12.32
C GLY A 3 -1.50 -19.44 11.94
N LEU A 4 -0.86 -19.45 10.77
CA LEU A 4 -0.17 -18.27 10.25
C LEU A 4 -1.18 -17.12 10.02
N PRO A 5 -0.80 -15.86 10.31
CA PRO A 5 -1.73 -14.74 10.27
C PRO A 5 -2.01 -14.26 8.84
N THR A 6 -3.03 -13.42 8.71
CA THR A 6 -3.15 -12.50 7.56
C THR A 6 -2.38 -11.22 7.88
N VAL A 7 -1.58 -10.74 6.92
CA VAL A 7 -0.78 -9.52 7.07
C VAL A 7 -1.19 -8.47 6.04
N LEU A 8 -1.20 -7.20 6.45
CA LEU A 8 -1.31 -6.06 5.53
C LEU A 8 0.10 -5.69 5.03
N VAL A 9 0.27 -5.64 3.72
CA VAL A 9 1.54 -5.29 3.09
C VAL A 9 1.33 -4.21 2.03
N THR A 10 2.34 -3.38 1.82
CA THR A 10 2.41 -2.47 0.68
C THR A 10 3.52 -2.90 -0.26
N ASP A 11 3.31 -2.69 -1.56
CA ASP A 11 4.37 -2.77 -2.55
C ASP A 11 5.07 -1.41 -2.69
N VAL A 12 6.39 -1.46 -2.72
CA VAL A 12 7.23 -0.28 -2.88
C VAL A 12 7.73 -0.26 -4.32
N VAL A 13 7.00 0.42 -5.20
CA VAL A 13 7.44 0.64 -6.58
C VAL A 13 8.35 1.87 -6.61
N ARG A 14 9.49 1.75 -7.30
CA ARG A 14 10.33 2.91 -7.66
C ARG A 14 10.11 3.18 -9.14
N SER A 15 9.34 4.20 -9.43
CA SER A 15 9.06 4.62 -10.80
C SER A 15 10.02 5.74 -11.20
N THR A 16 10.32 5.87 -12.48
CA THR A 16 11.23 6.90 -13.00
C THR A 16 10.49 8.14 -13.51
N ARG A 17 9.15 8.10 -13.55
CA ARG A 17 8.30 9.19 -14.00
C ARG A 17 7.17 9.45 -13.02
N GLN A 18 6.94 10.73 -12.74
CA GLN A 18 5.73 11.19 -12.09
C GLN A 18 4.51 10.78 -12.94
N GLY A 19 3.57 10.04 -12.36
CA GLY A 19 2.41 9.50 -13.09
C GLY A 19 2.37 7.98 -13.16
N ASP A 20 3.52 7.30 -13.10
CA ASP A 20 3.63 5.84 -13.13
C ASP A 20 2.98 5.19 -11.89
N SER A 21 2.85 3.87 -11.88
CA SER A 21 2.25 3.17 -10.73
C SER A 21 3.09 3.34 -9.46
N HIS A 22 2.43 3.62 -8.35
CA HIS A 22 3.07 3.77 -7.03
C HIS A 22 2.68 2.63 -6.07
N GLY A 23 2.07 1.57 -6.61
CA GLY A 23 1.70 0.38 -5.84
C GLY A 23 0.28 0.40 -5.30
N GLY A 24 0.10 -0.16 -4.11
CA GLY A 24 -1.15 -0.48 -3.46
C GLY A 24 -0.91 -1.19 -2.12
N ALA A 25 -2.00 -1.60 -1.48
CA ALA A 25 -1.98 -2.37 -0.24
C ALA A 25 -2.76 -3.67 -0.40
N TYR A 26 -2.27 -4.71 0.26
CA TYR A 26 -2.75 -6.08 0.09
C TYR A 26 -2.91 -6.77 1.44
N LEU A 27 -3.96 -7.57 1.57
CA LEU A 27 -4.08 -8.58 2.60
C LEU A 27 -3.51 -9.90 2.08
N VAL A 28 -2.49 -10.42 2.76
CA VAL A 28 -1.85 -11.69 2.43
C VAL A 28 -2.16 -12.69 3.53
N ASN A 29 -2.90 -13.75 3.20
CA ASN A 29 -3.11 -14.86 4.10
C ASN A 29 -1.89 -15.79 4.05
N LEU A 30 -1.05 -15.76 5.09
CA LEU A 30 0.19 -16.54 5.11
C LEU A 30 -0.05 -18.05 5.26
N ALA A 31 -1.26 -18.48 5.67
CA ALA A 31 -1.60 -19.89 5.78
C ALA A 31 -2.00 -20.51 4.44
N THR A 32 -2.68 -19.74 3.57
CA THR A 32 -3.21 -20.24 2.28
C THR A 32 -2.47 -19.70 1.07
N GLY A 33 -1.66 -18.66 1.23
CA GLY A 33 -1.09 -17.90 0.11
C GLY A 33 -2.10 -16.99 -0.60
N GLY A 34 -3.31 -16.82 -0.05
CA GLY A 34 -4.32 -15.93 -0.60
C GLY A 34 -3.86 -14.47 -0.60
N LEU A 35 -4.17 -13.75 -1.68
CA LEU A 35 -3.82 -12.36 -1.89
C LEU A 35 -5.07 -11.56 -2.27
N GLU A 36 -5.36 -10.52 -1.52
CA GLU A 36 -6.44 -9.57 -1.82
C GLU A 36 -5.87 -8.16 -1.88
N ARG A 37 -6.10 -7.44 -2.98
CA ARG A 37 -5.71 -6.03 -3.12
C ARG A 37 -6.82 -5.15 -2.57
N VAL A 38 -6.55 -4.47 -1.45
CA VAL A 38 -7.51 -3.63 -0.72
C VAL A 38 -7.35 -2.13 -1.02
N LEU A 39 -6.19 -1.72 -1.54
CA LEU A 39 -5.93 -0.37 -2.00
C LEU A 39 -5.15 -0.44 -3.31
N ASP A 40 -5.59 0.29 -4.33
CA ASP A 40 -4.85 0.48 -5.57
C ASP A 40 -4.48 1.96 -5.67
N TRP A 41 -3.19 2.29 -5.51
CA TRP A 41 -2.71 3.67 -5.53
C TRP A 41 -2.69 4.27 -6.94
N ASN A 42 -3.45 3.70 -7.87
CA ASN A 42 -3.69 4.20 -9.22
C ASN A 42 -5.15 4.63 -9.45
N THR A 43 -6.04 4.48 -8.47
CA THR A 43 -7.47 4.76 -8.64
C THR A 43 -7.84 6.22 -8.42
N ILE A 44 -8.61 6.78 -9.36
CA ILE A 44 -8.86 8.22 -9.50
C ILE A 44 -9.53 8.89 -8.28
N ASP A 45 -10.13 8.08 -7.41
CA ASP A 45 -10.81 8.46 -6.17
C ASP A 45 -9.87 8.87 -5.03
N ILE A 46 -8.56 8.63 -5.16
CA ILE A 46 -7.54 9.14 -4.24
C ILE A 46 -7.18 10.58 -4.63
N SER A 47 -7.18 11.53 -3.68
CA SER A 47 -6.74 12.90 -3.96
C SER A 47 -5.27 12.92 -4.37
N TRP A 48 -5.02 13.17 -5.65
CA TRP A 48 -3.68 13.17 -6.26
C TRP A 48 -2.88 14.45 -6.07
N ALA A 49 -3.46 15.45 -5.40
CA ALA A 49 -2.78 16.72 -5.13
C ALA A 49 -1.64 16.47 -4.14
N GLY A 50 -0.40 16.54 -4.63
CA GLY A 50 0.81 16.24 -3.85
C GLY A 50 1.34 14.81 -4.05
N ARG A 51 1.32 14.28 -5.29
CA ARG A 51 2.03 13.02 -5.58
C ARG A 51 3.42 13.05 -4.98
N GLY A 52 3.68 12.05 -4.14
CA GLY A 52 5.03 11.69 -3.76
C GLY A 52 5.86 11.44 -5.02
N ALA A 53 7.01 12.10 -5.14
CA ALA A 53 8.01 11.81 -6.16
C ALA A 53 8.47 10.34 -6.10
N ASP A 54 8.96 9.79 -7.21
CA ASP A 54 9.68 8.50 -7.46
C ASP A 54 9.39 7.20 -6.64
N ARG A 55 8.57 7.20 -5.58
CA ARG A 55 8.57 6.18 -4.53
C ARG A 55 7.16 5.87 -4.03
N GLY A 56 6.84 4.57 -4.01
CA GLY A 56 5.56 4.03 -3.50
C GLY A 56 5.37 4.06 -1.98
N LEU A 57 4.33 3.37 -1.52
CA LEU A 57 3.81 3.33 -0.14
C LEU A 57 4.77 2.64 0.85
N ARG A 58 5.16 3.31 1.95
CA ARG A 58 6.26 2.86 2.84
C ARG A 58 5.95 2.79 4.32
N GLY A 59 4.91 3.49 4.78
CA GLY A 59 4.52 3.50 6.20
C GLY A 59 3.14 2.93 6.37
N ILE A 60 2.93 2.13 7.42
CA ILE A 60 1.62 1.62 7.85
C ILE A 60 1.50 1.87 9.35
N ALA A 61 0.42 2.52 9.78
CA ALA A 61 0.09 2.70 11.20
C ALA A 61 -1.40 2.44 11.45
N PHE A 62 -1.72 1.91 12.62
CA PHE A 62 -3.09 1.72 13.07
C PHE A 62 -3.46 2.85 14.05
N LEU A 63 -4.54 3.57 13.78
CA LEU A 63 -5.08 4.63 14.62
C LEU A 63 -6.54 4.31 14.94
N GLY A 64 -6.77 3.59 16.04
CA GLY A 64 -8.11 3.11 16.38
C GLY A 64 -8.64 2.17 15.30
N GLU A 65 -9.72 2.57 14.63
CA GLU A 65 -10.32 1.84 13.51
C GLU A 65 -9.76 2.26 12.14
N GLU A 66 -8.90 3.27 12.10
CA GLU A 66 -8.29 3.78 10.89
C GLU A 66 -6.93 3.13 10.62
N ILE A 67 -6.60 2.94 9.35
CA ILE A 67 -5.27 2.52 8.89
C ILE A 67 -4.67 3.68 8.09
N LEU A 68 -3.56 4.20 8.58
CA LEU A 68 -2.80 5.25 7.93
C LEU A 68 -1.71 4.61 7.08
N ILE A 69 -1.72 4.92 5.78
CA ILE A 69 -0.67 4.49 4.85
C ILE A 69 0.02 5.72 4.28
N ALA A 70 1.34 5.78 4.44
CA ALA A 70 2.14 6.94 4.05
C ALA A 70 2.90 6.71 2.74
N ALA A 71 2.88 7.71 1.88
CA ALA A 71 3.78 7.90 0.75
C ALA A 71 4.78 9.04 1.07
N ALA A 72 5.89 9.13 0.34
CA ALA A 72 6.91 10.17 0.53
C ALA A 72 7.12 10.97 -0.78
N ASP A 73 7.40 12.27 -0.68
CA ASP A 73 7.58 13.20 -1.81
C ASP A 73 9.02 13.61 -2.15
N GLU A 74 10.01 12.81 -1.73
CA GLU A 74 11.44 13.11 -1.91
C GLU A 74 11.88 13.37 -3.37
#